data_AF-A0A8S8XDI9-F1
#
_entry.id   AF-A0A8S8XDI9-F1
#
_cell.length_a   1.000
_cell.length_b   1.000
_cell.length_c   1.000
_cell.angle_alpha   90.00
_cell.angle_beta   90.00
_cell.angle_gamma   90.00
#
_symmetry.space_group_name_H-M   'P 1'
#
loop_
_entity.id
_entity.type
_entity.pdbx_description
1 polymer ?
#
loop_
_entity_poly.entity_id
_entity_poly.type
_entity_poly.pdbx_seq_one_letter_code
_entity_poly.pdbx_strand_id
1 'polypeptide(L)'
;MLTIPQLWLSFQGRASRQDFWVRFVFLTLVLFIFGYLADGMLGAGGMLVALLQLALLWPTFAVGVKRYHDRGKPGRAIVYLMSLFLALSLVATFAAPPVQRAQDAGLQPPVLYATVLVFASFASIGLFVYLLVVLGARKGEPGPNRYGPDPREKPDVA
;
A
#
# COMPACT_ATOMS: atom_id res chain seq x y z
N MET A 1 -20.55 8.45 -11.86
CA MET A 1 -19.16 7.97 -12.01
C MET A 1 -18.25 8.83 -11.15
N LEU A 2 -17.19 8.26 -10.53
CA LEU A 2 -16.22 9.06 -9.77
C LEU A 2 -15.36 9.90 -10.74
N THR A 3 -15.05 11.13 -10.37
CA THR A 3 -14.08 11.96 -11.13
C THR A 3 -12.65 11.46 -10.92
N ILE A 4 -11.70 11.81 -11.80
CA ILE A 4 -10.28 11.40 -11.65
C ILE A 4 -9.71 11.76 -10.26
N PRO A 5 -9.91 12.99 -9.72
CA PRO A 5 -9.50 13.31 -8.36
C PRO A 5 -10.21 12.44 -7.31
N GLN A 6 -11.50 12.14 -7.48
CA GLN A 6 -12.21 11.25 -6.57
C GLN A 6 -11.70 9.80 -6.64
N LEU A 7 -11.22 9.34 -7.80
CA LEU A 7 -10.63 8.01 -7.97
C LEU A 7 -9.32 7.83 -7.20
N TRP A 8 -8.48 8.87 -7.17
CA TRP A 8 -7.10 8.77 -6.68
C TRP A 8 -6.81 9.55 -5.41
N LEU A 9 -7.45 10.70 -5.22
CA LEU A 9 -7.06 11.68 -4.19
C LEU A 9 -8.09 11.83 -3.06
N SER A 10 -9.29 11.27 -3.21
CA SER A 10 -10.33 11.33 -2.18
C SER A 10 -10.53 9.99 -1.45
N PHE A 11 -10.84 10.06 -0.16
CA PHE A 11 -11.33 8.93 0.65
C PHE A 11 -12.83 8.66 0.49
N GLN A 12 -13.55 9.56 -0.18
CA GLN A 12 -14.99 9.44 -0.35
C GLN A 12 -15.35 8.41 -1.42
N GLY A 13 -16.48 7.73 -1.21
CA GLY A 13 -17.00 6.73 -2.13
C GLY A 13 -16.55 5.30 -1.80
N ARG A 14 -16.77 4.43 -2.78
CA ARG A 14 -16.56 2.98 -2.71
C ARG A 14 -15.72 2.52 -3.89
N ALA A 15 -14.95 1.46 -3.69
CA ALA A 15 -14.22 0.78 -4.76
C ALA A 15 -14.57 -0.71 -4.73
N SER A 16 -14.98 -1.23 -5.88
CA SER A 16 -15.24 -2.67 -6.03
C SER A 16 -13.95 -3.47 -5.89
N ARG A 17 -14.06 -4.81 -5.83
CA ARG A 17 -12.89 -5.69 -5.87
C ARG A 17 -12.07 -5.50 -7.13
N GLN A 18 -12.74 -5.39 -8.29
CA GLN A 18 -12.08 -5.18 -9.58
C GLN A 18 -11.35 -3.83 -9.60
N ASP A 19 -12.01 -2.76 -9.15
CA ASP A 19 -11.40 -1.43 -9.03
C ASP A 19 -10.14 -1.46 -8.16
N PHE A 20 -10.21 -2.14 -7.01
CA PHE A 20 -9.07 -2.27 -6.12
C PHE A 20 -7.88 -2.93 -6.82
N TRP A 21 -8.09 -4.07 -7.48
CA TRP A 21 -6.99 -4.79 -8.14
C TRP A 21 -6.40 -4.01 -9.30
N VAL A 22 -7.24 -3.40 -10.16
CA VAL A 22 -6.76 -2.58 -11.28
C VAL A 22 -5.88 -1.43 -10.76
N ARG A 23 -6.33 -0.71 -9.73
CA ARG A 23 -5.59 0.43 -9.18
C ARG A 23 -4.34 -0.01 -8.41
N PHE A 24 -4.43 -1.10 -7.64
CA PHE A 24 -3.29 -1.66 -6.91
C PHE A 24 -2.19 -2.11 -7.87
N VAL A 25 -2.55 -2.87 -8.92
CA VAL A 25 -1.60 -3.32 -9.95
C VAL A 25 -1.04 -2.13 -10.70
N PHE A 26 -1.86 -1.15 -11.09
CA PHE A 26 -1.38 0.07 -11.73
C PHE A 26 -0.34 0.82 -10.88
N LEU A 27 -0.63 1.11 -9.61
CA LEU A 27 0.30 1.79 -8.71
C LEU A 27 1.60 0.99 -8.53
N THR A 28 1.48 -0.33 -8.43
CA THR A 28 2.61 -1.25 -8.29
C THR A 28 3.49 -1.25 -9.54
N LEU A 29 2.89 -1.30 -10.74
CA LEU A 29 3.61 -1.24 -12.00
C LEU A 29 4.30 0.11 -12.21
N VAL A 30 3.63 1.22 -11.89
CA VAL A 30 4.24 2.56 -11.95
C VAL A 30 5.49 2.60 -11.08
N LEU A 31 5.42 2.07 -9.85
CA LEU A 31 6.56 2.03 -8.94
C LEU A 31 7.72 1.17 -9.50
N PHE A 32 7.43 -0.03 -10.00
CA PHE A 32 8.47 -0.93 -10.54
C PHE A 32 9.12 -0.40 -11.82
N ILE A 33 8.31 0.07 -12.77
CA ILE A 33 8.82 0.61 -14.04
C ILE A 33 9.69 1.84 -13.77
N PHE A 34 9.20 2.76 -12.94
CA PHE A 34 9.96 3.96 -12.62
C PHE A 34 11.24 3.63 -11.84
N GLY A 35 11.20 2.67 -10.91
CA GLY A 35 12.40 2.23 -10.20
C GLY A 35 13.46 1.66 -11.14
N TYR A 36 13.06 0.77 -12.05
CA TYR A 36 13.95 0.22 -13.07
C TYR A 36 14.59 1.31 -13.94
N LEU A 37 13.79 2.28 -14.41
CA LEU A 37 14.30 3.39 -15.23
C LEU A 37 15.21 4.33 -14.44
N ALA A 38 14.87 4.64 -13.19
CA ALA A 38 15.62 5.58 -12.37
C ALA A 38 17.01 5.03 -11.97
N ASP A 39 17.10 3.73 -11.69
CA ASP A 39 18.38 3.06 -11.45
C ASP A 39 19.21 2.91 -12.74
N GLY A 40 18.59 2.48 -13.84
CA GLY A 40 19.30 2.19 -15.08
C GLY A 40 19.75 3.39 -15.90
N MET A 41 19.04 4.53 -15.81
CA MET A 41 19.28 5.68 -16.71
C MET A 41 19.85 6.92 -16.02
N LEU A 42 19.54 7.13 -14.73
CA LEU A 42 19.80 8.40 -14.06
C LEU A 42 20.84 8.32 -12.93
N GLY A 43 21.26 7.11 -12.52
CA GLY A 43 22.20 6.92 -11.40
C GLY A 43 21.70 7.49 -10.07
N ALA A 44 20.41 7.82 -9.98
CA ALA A 44 19.77 8.51 -8.85
C ALA A 44 18.53 7.75 -8.34
N GLY A 45 18.44 6.45 -8.64
CA GLY A 45 17.21 5.68 -8.45
C GLY A 45 16.74 5.63 -7.00
N GLY A 46 17.63 5.51 -6.01
CA GLY A 46 17.24 5.50 -4.60
C GLY A 46 16.41 6.71 -4.15
N MET A 47 16.85 7.94 -4.47
CA MET A 47 16.13 9.16 -4.06
C MET A 47 14.87 9.37 -4.89
N LEU A 48 14.94 9.18 -6.21
CA LEU A 48 13.79 9.36 -7.10
C LEU A 48 12.67 8.35 -6.79
N VAL A 49 13.03 7.10 -6.51
CA VAL A 49 12.08 6.07 -6.09
C VAL A 49 11.46 6.42 -4.74
N ALA A 50 12.23 6.93 -3.78
CA ALA A 50 11.68 7.34 -2.49
C ALA A 50 10.65 8.48 -2.64
N LEU A 51 10.92 9.48 -3.47
CA LEU A 51 9.98 10.57 -3.76
C LEU A 51 8.72 10.04 -4.45
N LEU A 52 8.86 9.11 -5.40
CA LEU A 52 7.71 8.49 -6.05
C LEU A 52 6.87 7.68 -5.05
N GLN A 53 7.50 6.89 -4.18
CA GLN A 53 6.78 6.13 -3.14
C GLN A 53 5.98 7.07 -2.24
N LEU A 54 6.56 8.21 -1.85
CA LEU A 54 5.85 9.22 -1.06
C LEU A 54 4.66 9.81 -1.81
N ALA A 55 4.82 10.12 -3.10
CA ALA A 55 3.74 10.62 -3.94
C ALA A 55 2.60 9.58 -4.13
N LEU A 56 2.96 8.31 -4.29
CA LEU A 56 2.01 7.20 -4.47
C LEU A 56 1.41 6.70 -3.14
N LEU A 57 1.92 7.15 -2.00
CA LEU A 57 1.41 6.76 -0.68
C LEU A 57 -0.06 7.17 -0.53
N TRP A 58 -0.38 8.42 -0.89
CA TRP A 58 -1.73 8.95 -0.79
C TRP A 58 -2.75 8.16 -1.63
N PRO A 59 -2.56 7.95 -2.95
CA PRO A 59 -3.51 7.17 -3.74
C PRO A 59 -3.62 5.71 -3.27
N THR A 60 -2.54 5.13 -2.75
CA THR A 60 -2.58 3.77 -2.16
C THR A 60 -3.53 3.72 -0.96
N PHE A 61 -3.41 4.67 -0.03
CA PHE A 61 -4.33 4.80 1.10
C PHE A 61 -5.76 5.09 0.64
N ALA A 62 -5.93 5.96 -0.35
CA ALA A 62 -7.25 6.33 -0.84
C ALA A 62 -8.02 5.15 -1.43
N VAL A 63 -7.35 4.33 -2.23
CA VAL A 63 -7.91 3.09 -2.77
C VAL A 63 -8.24 2.09 -1.66
N GLY A 64 -7.35 1.91 -0.68
CA GLY A 64 -7.59 1.04 0.48
C GLY A 64 -8.83 1.45 1.28
N VAL A 65 -8.98 2.74 1.58
CA VAL A 65 -10.12 3.31 2.32
C VAL A 65 -11.43 3.07 1.58
N LYS A 66 -11.51 3.42 0.29
CA LYS A 66 -12.71 3.19 -0.54
C LYS A 66 -13.05 1.70 -0.65
N ARG A 67 -12.04 0.83 -0.69
CA ARG A 67 -12.27 -0.62 -0.71
C ARG A 67 -12.83 -1.12 0.62
N TYR A 68 -12.40 -0.54 1.75
CA TYR A 68 -12.93 -0.89 3.07
C TYR A 68 -14.35 -0.32 3.29
N HIS A 69 -14.63 0.87 2.76
CA HIS A 69 -15.97 1.47 2.68
C HIS A 69 -16.96 0.61 1.89
N ASP A 70 -16.52 -0.01 0.80
CA ASP A 70 -17.32 -0.95 0.03
C ASP A 70 -17.79 -2.17 0.84
N ARG A 71 -17.22 -2.41 2.03
CA ARG A 71 -17.64 -3.46 2.97
C ARG A 71 -18.45 -2.92 4.16
N GLY A 72 -18.91 -1.68 4.09
CA GLY A 72 -19.62 -1.00 5.18
C GLY A 72 -18.74 -0.58 6.37
N LYS A 73 -17.43 -0.82 6.30
CA LYS A 73 -16.51 -0.65 7.43
C LYS A 73 -15.85 0.75 7.46
N PRO A 74 -15.44 1.25 8.64
CA PRO A 74 -14.82 2.58 8.76
C PRO A 74 -13.38 2.61 8.23
N GLY A 75 -13.09 3.56 7.32
CA GLY A 75 -11.78 3.72 6.69
C GLY A 75 -10.60 3.91 7.66
N ARG A 76 -10.83 4.48 8.85
CA ARG A 76 -9.77 4.66 9.87
C ARG A 76 -9.02 3.37 10.20
N ALA A 77 -9.71 2.22 10.24
CA ALA A 77 -9.08 0.95 10.55
C ALA A 77 -8.07 0.55 9.47
N ILE A 78 -8.37 0.80 8.20
CA ILE A 78 -7.42 0.48 7.12
C ILE A 78 -6.25 1.47 7.11
N VAL A 79 -6.50 2.75 7.44
CA VAL A 79 -5.42 3.74 7.60
C VAL A 79 -4.43 3.28 8.67
N TYR A 80 -4.90 2.91 9.86
CA TYR A 80 -3.99 2.43 10.92
C TYR A 80 -3.20 1.19 10.53
N LEU A 81 -3.84 0.20 9.90
CA LEU A 81 -3.17 -1.02 9.46
C LEU A 81 -2.13 -0.75 8.36
N MET A 82 -2.45 0.14 7.40
CA MET A 82 -1.51 0.52 6.34
C MET A 82 -0.36 1.37 6.88
N SER A 83 -0.62 2.26 7.84
CA SER A 83 0.42 3.03 8.54
C SER A 83 1.33 2.12 9.37
N LEU A 84 0.78 1.09 10.02
CA LEU A 84 1.58 0.09 10.75
C LEU A 84 2.44 -0.72 9.78
N PHE A 85 1.88 -1.18 8.66
CA PHE A 85 2.63 -1.86 7.61
C PHE A 85 3.79 -0.99 7.09
N LEU A 86 3.50 0.30 6.81
CA LEU A 86 4.51 1.25 6.39
C LEU A 86 5.60 1.41 7.44
N ALA A 87 5.24 1.62 8.71
CA ALA A 87 6.20 1.80 9.80
C ALA A 87 7.13 0.58 9.96
N LEU A 88 6.56 -0.63 9.98
CA LEU A 88 7.36 -1.87 10.06
C LEU A 88 8.28 -2.04 8.84
N SER A 89 7.81 -1.68 7.64
CA SER A 89 8.61 -1.74 6.42
C SER A 89 9.74 -0.71 6.43
N LEU A 90 9.49 0.51 6.91
CA LEU A 90 10.52 1.54 7.05
C LEU A 90 11.59 1.14 8.07
N VAL A 91 11.20 0.51 9.18
CA VAL A 91 12.17 -0.05 10.14
C VAL A 91 13.10 -1.03 9.42
N ALA A 92 12.58 -1.99 8.66
CA ALA A 92 13.41 -2.93 7.90
C ALA A 92 14.33 -2.20 6.89
N THR A 93 13.77 -1.27 6.10
CA THR A 93 14.52 -0.52 5.06
C THR A 93 15.65 0.32 5.63
N PHE A 94 15.43 1.04 6.74
CA PHE A 94 16.46 1.94 7.31
C PHE A 94 17.42 1.23 8.27
N ALA A 95 17.01 0.13 8.88
CA ALA A 95 17.84 -0.60 9.83
C ALA A 95 18.75 -1.65 9.17
N ALA A 96 18.39 -2.16 7.98
CA ALA A 96 19.20 -3.15 7.26
C ALA A 96 20.57 -2.62 6.78
N PRO A 97 20.72 -1.40 6.22
CA PRO A 97 22.01 -0.95 5.71
C PRO A 97 23.12 -0.83 6.79
N PRO A 98 22.86 -0.35 8.02
CA PRO A 98 23.85 -0.44 9.11
C PRO A 98 24.26 -1.87 9.46
N VAL A 99 23.32 -2.83 9.47
CA VAL A 99 23.64 -4.26 9.69
C VAL A 99 24.59 -4.75 8.61
N GLN A 100 24.26 -4.47 7.35
CA GLN A 100 25.06 -4.90 6.22
C GLN A 100 26.48 -4.34 6.30
N ARG A 101 26.65 -3.04 6.55
CA ARG A 101 27.97 -2.40 6.68
C ARG A 101 28.79 -2.98 7.83
N ALA A 102 28.16 -3.30 8.96
CA ALA A 102 28.85 -3.95 10.07
C ALA A 102 29.37 -5.33 9.66
N GLN A 103 28.53 -6.13 8.98
CA GLN A 103 28.92 -7.44 8.47
C GLN A 103 30.03 -7.36 7.41
N ASP A 104 29.95 -6.40 6.48
CA ASP A 104 30.97 -6.16 5.46
C ASP A 104 32.32 -5.76 6.08
N ALA A 105 32.30 -5.12 7.25
CA ALA A 105 33.49 -4.80 8.05
C ALA A 105 33.96 -5.95 8.95
N GLY A 106 33.34 -7.14 8.86
CA GLY A 106 33.66 -8.30 9.70
C GLY A 106 33.16 -8.19 11.14
N LEU A 107 32.31 -7.21 11.45
CA LEU A 107 31.71 -7.02 12.76
C LEU A 107 30.43 -7.86 12.89
N GLN A 108 30.23 -8.44 14.06
CA GLN A 108 28.96 -9.09 14.39
C GLN A 108 27.98 -8.04 14.92
N PRO A 109 26.86 -7.77 14.23
CA PRO A 109 25.83 -6.87 14.78
C PRO A 109 25.26 -7.47 16.07
N PRO A 110 24.83 -6.64 17.04
CA PRO A 110 24.21 -7.14 18.26
C PRO A 110 23.05 -8.09 17.93
N VAL A 111 23.04 -9.28 18.54
CA VAL A 111 22.02 -10.32 18.27
C VAL A 111 20.61 -9.77 18.43
N LEU A 112 20.37 -9.01 19.51
CA LEU A 112 19.09 -8.35 19.77
C LEU A 112 18.63 -7.49 18.58
N TYR A 113 19.54 -6.72 17.97
CA TYR A 113 19.22 -5.86 16.85
C TYR A 113 18.80 -6.66 15.61
N ALA A 114 19.58 -7.68 15.23
CA ALA A 114 19.25 -8.56 14.10
C ALA A 114 17.91 -9.29 14.32
N THR A 115 17.67 -9.79 15.54
CA THR A 115 16.42 -10.46 15.90
C THR A 115 15.21 -9.54 15.76
N VAL A 116 15.30 -8.28 16.22
CA VAL A 116 14.20 -7.30 16.08
C VAL A 116 13.85 -7.05 14.61
N LEU A 117 14.85 -6.94 13.73
CA LEU A 117 14.60 -6.70 12.30
C LEU A 117 13.93 -7.88 11.61
N VAL A 118 14.34 -9.10 11.97
CA VAL A 118 13.72 -10.32 11.46
C VAL A 118 12.25 -10.38 11.86
N PHE A 119 11.94 -10.19 13.15
CA PHE A 119 10.55 -10.17 13.62
C PHE A 119 9.72 -9.04 13.00
N ALA A 120 10.29 -7.84 12.86
CA ALA A 120 9.61 -6.72 12.21
C ALA A 120 9.30 -7.03 10.74
N SER A 121 10.20 -7.71 10.03
CA SER A 121 10.03 -8.13 8.63
C SER A 121 8.96 -9.22 8.49
N PHE A 122 8.93 -10.22 9.39
CA PHE A 122 7.86 -11.21 9.40
C PHE A 122 6.50 -10.59 9.70
N ALA A 123 6.44 -9.66 10.66
CA ALA A 123 5.23 -8.92 10.98
C ALA A 123 4.75 -8.06 9.80
N SER A 124 5.65 -7.37 9.09
CA SER A 124 5.28 -6.55 7.93
C SER A 124 4.74 -7.42 6.78
N ILE A 125 5.38 -8.56 6.48
CA ILE A 125 4.92 -9.50 5.45
C ILE A 125 3.56 -10.09 5.83
N GLY A 126 3.39 -10.54 7.07
CA GLY A 126 2.11 -11.08 7.55
C GLY A 126 0.98 -10.05 7.46
N LEU A 127 1.26 -8.80 7.84
CA LEU A 127 0.31 -7.69 7.73
C LEU A 127 0.00 -7.34 6.27
N PHE A 128 0.99 -7.36 5.38
CA PHE A 128 0.79 -7.15 3.95
C PHE A 128 -0.14 -8.20 3.35
N VAL A 129 0.10 -9.48 3.65
CA VAL A 129 -0.76 -10.59 3.21
C VAL A 129 -2.17 -10.43 3.77
N TYR A 130 -2.29 -10.09 5.05
CA TYR A 130 -3.59 -9.81 5.66
C TYR A 130 -4.34 -8.67 4.94
N LEU A 131 -3.66 -7.57 4.62
CA LEU A 131 -4.21 -6.44 3.87
C LEU A 131 -4.68 -6.87 2.47
N LEU A 132 -3.87 -7.66 1.74
CA LEU A 132 -4.25 -8.19 0.42
C LEU A 132 -5.49 -9.09 0.51
N VAL A 133 -5.61 -9.93 1.53
CA VAL A 133 -6.82 -10.75 1.73
C VAL A 133 -8.03 -9.88 2.06
N VAL A 134 -7.88 -8.93 2.99
CA VAL A 134 -8.96 -8.07 3.46
C VAL A 134 -9.48 -7.15 2.37
N LEU A 135 -8.61 -6.59 1.54
CA LEU A 135 -8.95 -5.65 0.48
C LEU A 135 -9.22 -6.37 -0.85
N GLY A 136 -8.40 -7.36 -1.22
CA GLY A 136 -8.45 -8.02 -2.52
C GLY A 136 -9.37 -9.24 -2.62
N ALA A 137 -9.57 -10.01 -1.55
CA ALA A 137 -10.30 -11.28 -1.62
C ALA A 137 -11.74 -11.23 -1.10
N ARG A 138 -12.04 -10.35 -0.13
CA ARG A 138 -13.39 -10.28 0.47
C ARG A 138 -14.40 -9.63 -0.48
N LYS A 139 -15.70 -9.94 -0.35
CA LYS A 139 -16.78 -9.34 -1.16
C LYS A 139 -17.23 -8.01 -0.54
N GLY A 140 -17.68 -7.07 -1.37
CA GLY A 140 -18.35 -5.84 -0.94
C GLY A 140 -19.80 -6.08 -0.49
N GLU A 141 -20.32 -5.15 0.30
CA GLU A 141 -21.71 -5.07 0.73
C GLU A 141 -22.62 -4.80 -0.47
N PRO A 142 -23.67 -5.61 -0.74
CA PRO A 142 -24.60 -5.39 -1.84
C PRO A 142 -25.47 -4.15 -1.61
N GLY A 143 -25.81 -3.45 -2.68
CA GLY A 143 -26.67 -2.28 -2.65
C GLY A 143 -25.99 -1.04 -2.05
N PRO A 144 -26.75 0.05 -1.83
CA PRO A 144 -26.21 1.29 -1.27
C PRO A 144 -25.81 1.11 0.20
N ASN A 145 -24.75 1.79 0.61
CA ASN A 145 -24.38 1.92 2.02
C ASN A 145 -24.05 3.38 2.35
N ARG A 146 -23.68 3.67 3.61
CA ARG A 146 -23.36 5.04 4.08
C ARG A 146 -22.25 5.77 3.31
N TYR A 147 -21.47 5.06 2.49
CA TYR A 147 -20.38 5.62 1.69
C TYR A 147 -20.75 5.81 0.23
N GLY A 148 -21.96 5.44 -0.18
CA GLY A 148 -22.49 5.64 -1.53
C GLY A 148 -23.13 4.40 -2.16
N PRO A 149 -23.56 4.53 -3.43
CA PRO A 149 -24.20 3.45 -4.18
C PRO A 149 -23.24 2.27 -4.41
N ASP A 150 -23.79 1.11 -4.75
CA ASP A 150 -22.97 -0.07 -5.07
C ASP A 150 -22.11 0.21 -6.31
N PRO A 151 -20.77 0.09 -6.23
CA PRO A 151 -19.90 0.32 -7.39
C PRO A 151 -20.09 -0.73 -8.51
N ARG A 152 -20.85 -1.81 -8.27
CA ARG A 152 -21.15 -2.85 -9.26
C ARG A 152 -22.46 -2.58 -10.02
N GLU A 153 -23.33 -1.74 -9.48
CA GLU A 153 -24.58 -1.41 -10.14
C GLU A 153 -24.28 -0.44 -11.29
N LYS A 154 -24.73 -0.79 -12.49
CA LYS A 154 -24.68 0.14 -13.62
C LYS A 154 -25.70 1.25 -13.34
N PRO A 155 -25.42 2.52 -13.71
CA PRO A 155 -26.46 3.54 -13.72
C PRO A 155 -27.61 3.01 -14.58
N ASP A 156 -28.85 3.11 -14.09
CA ASP A 156 -30.01 2.84 -14.93
C ASP A 156 -29.88 3.71 -16.19
N VAL A 157 -29.69 3.04 -17.32
CA VAL A 157 -29.64 3.69 -18.62
C VAL A 157 -31.10 3.99 -18.95
N ALA A 158 -31.55 5.18 -18.54
CA ALA A 158 -32.81 5.77 -18.98
C ALA A 158 -32.66 6.30 -20.42
#